data_AF-A0A5B7TFN0-F1
#
_entry.id   AF-A0A5B7TFN0-F1
#
_cell.length_a   1.000
_cell.length_b   1.000
_cell.length_c   1.000
_cell.angle_alpha   90.00
_cell.angle_beta   90.00
_cell.angle_gamma   90.00
#
_symmetry.space_group_name_H-M   'P 1'
#
loop_
_entity.id
_entity.type
_entity.pdbx_description
1 polymer ?
#
loop_
_entity_poly.entity_id
_entity_poly.type
_entity_poly.pdbx_seq_one_letter_code
_entity_poly.pdbx_strand_id
1 'polypeptide(L)'
;MVDRNNIDDVFKVINDDFDWMIEDMTQYNNIVKEKIHQYINQDCFDDADDYKEKYKDMKKLIEKVMNLKSEFISLCIDDEKNNNKITEDNYDDLMDWTDTNPEEVLLFGDKYKINSWREVLLLVVEEIGKKNKQFINNIDEKEEFKGRTRIYFSYDESQIEKRFYKKLPNGLYVMVNASANSIVSLCRKLLRTAGFTDKDLKIKVNQENKNSMIEEIKVDNESGLGIIKLPKKYGSISIDKEIFKNIVYSILKRKEEYGTEYIEPRKIESKFDNVIISRTNYTTSYHVIINIINYLKDFHLLDNYNGTKKGKYKVVDDESLKMWIDNNILR
;
A
#
# COMPACT_ATOMS: atom_id res chain seq x y z
N MET A 1 -21.79 -24.31 -18.96
CA MET A 1 -20.99 -24.09 -20.18
C MET A 1 -20.76 -22.59 -20.24
N VAL A 2 -19.50 -22.14 -20.36
CA VAL A 2 -19.16 -20.71 -20.48
C VAL A 2 -19.83 -20.19 -21.75
N ASP A 3 -20.70 -19.18 -21.64
CA ASP A 3 -21.25 -18.51 -22.80
C ASP A 3 -20.19 -17.52 -23.33
N ARG A 4 -19.55 -17.87 -24.44
CA ARG A 4 -18.49 -17.04 -25.05
C ARG A 4 -19.00 -15.73 -25.64
N ASN A 5 -20.31 -15.54 -25.69
CA ASN A 5 -20.93 -14.28 -26.11
C ASN A 5 -21.28 -13.38 -24.92
N ASN A 6 -21.12 -13.85 -23.68
CA ASN A 6 -21.32 -13.07 -22.46
C ASN A 6 -19.97 -12.53 -21.97
N ILE A 7 -19.81 -11.21 -21.95
CA ILE A 7 -18.59 -10.52 -21.54
C ILE A 7 -18.22 -10.83 -20.09
N ASP A 8 -19.20 -10.97 -19.20
CA ASP A 8 -18.96 -11.25 -17.77
C ASP A 8 -18.39 -12.65 -17.56
N ASP A 9 -18.88 -13.62 -18.33
CA ASP A 9 -18.39 -15.00 -18.30
C ASP A 9 -16.97 -15.09 -18.87
N VAL A 10 -16.67 -14.31 -19.92
CA VAL A 10 -15.32 -14.21 -20.49
C VAL A 10 -14.36 -13.52 -19.51
N PHE A 11 -14.78 -12.42 -18.88
CA PHE A 11 -14.01 -11.73 -17.85
C PHE A 11 -13.67 -12.66 -16.68
N LYS A 12 -14.68 -13.39 -16.18
CA LYS A 12 -14.50 -14.34 -15.08
C LYS A 12 -13.50 -15.43 -15.43
N VAL A 13 -13.58 -16.01 -16.63
CA VAL A 13 -12.62 -17.04 -17.09
C VAL A 13 -11.20 -16.49 -17.15
N ILE A 14 -11.01 -15.29 -17.71
CA ILE A 14 -9.68 -14.68 -17.81
C ILE A 14 -9.13 -14.33 -16.42
N ASN A 15 -9.98 -13.83 -15.52
CA ASN A 15 -9.59 -13.53 -14.15
C ASN A 15 -9.20 -14.80 -13.36
N ASP A 16 -9.94 -15.88 -13.54
CA ASP A 16 -9.62 -17.19 -12.96
C ASP A 16 -8.29 -17.71 -13.53
N ASP A 17 -8.04 -17.59 -14.85
CA ASP A 17 -6.77 -17.99 -15.49
C ASP A 17 -5.57 -17.22 -14.91
N PHE A 18 -5.71 -15.93 -14.62
CA PHE A 18 -4.68 -15.16 -13.91
C PHE A 18 -4.41 -15.71 -12.51
N ASP A 19 -5.46 -16.09 -11.77
CA ASP A 19 -5.30 -16.68 -10.43
C ASP A 19 -4.58 -18.02 -10.49
N TRP A 20 -4.94 -18.89 -11.43
CA TRP A 20 -4.24 -20.16 -11.67
C TRP A 20 -2.77 -19.96 -12.03
N MET A 21 -2.46 -19.03 -12.93
CA MET A 21 -1.07 -18.71 -13.28
C MET A 21 -0.26 -18.23 -12.08
N ILE A 22 -0.83 -17.34 -11.27
CA ILE A 22 -0.17 -16.82 -10.07
C ILE A 22 0.07 -17.94 -9.05
N GLU A 23 -0.91 -18.82 -8.88
CA GLU A 23 -0.80 -19.97 -7.99
C GLU A 23 0.31 -20.92 -8.44
N ASP A 24 0.31 -21.34 -9.71
CA ASP A 24 1.32 -22.24 -10.29
C ASP A 24 2.74 -21.67 -10.16
N MET A 25 2.90 -20.38 -10.49
CA MET A 25 4.18 -19.70 -10.35
C MET A 25 4.64 -19.61 -8.90
N THR A 26 3.70 -19.40 -7.96
CA THR A 26 4.01 -19.37 -6.52
C THR A 26 4.40 -20.75 -6.00
N GLN A 27 3.71 -21.80 -6.43
CA GLN A 27 4.06 -23.18 -6.10
C GLN A 27 5.45 -23.54 -6.63
N TYR A 28 5.73 -23.22 -7.90
CA TYR A 28 7.07 -23.43 -8.47
C TYR A 28 8.15 -22.65 -7.71
N ASN A 29 7.88 -21.41 -7.32
CA ASN A 29 8.82 -20.62 -6.53
C ASN A 29 9.12 -21.23 -5.15
N ASN A 30 8.15 -21.90 -4.54
CA ASN A 30 8.36 -22.66 -3.30
C ASN A 30 9.25 -23.89 -3.53
N ILE A 31 9.10 -24.60 -4.65
CA ILE A 31 10.00 -25.71 -5.03
C ILE A 31 11.44 -25.21 -5.20
N VAL A 32 11.63 -24.05 -5.86
CA VAL A 32 12.95 -23.41 -5.99
C VAL A 32 13.54 -23.08 -4.61
N LYS A 33 12.71 -22.56 -3.69
CA LYS A 33 13.13 -22.27 -2.31
C LYS A 33 13.55 -23.52 -1.54
N GLU A 34 12.84 -24.62 -1.70
CA GLU A 34 13.20 -25.90 -1.07
C GLU A 34 14.54 -26.42 -1.61
N LYS A 35 14.79 -26.30 -2.92
CA LYS A 35 16.10 -26.63 -3.52
C LYS A 35 17.24 -25.79 -2.96
N ILE A 36 17.03 -24.48 -2.71
CA ILE A 36 18.03 -23.64 -2.05
C ILE A 36 18.39 -24.22 -0.67
N HIS A 37 17.39 -24.60 0.14
CA HIS A 37 17.66 -25.20 1.44
C HIS A 37 18.39 -26.54 1.33
N GLN A 38 18.06 -27.36 0.33
CA GLN A 38 18.77 -28.62 0.07
C GLN A 38 20.25 -28.39 -0.25
N TYR A 39 20.58 -27.45 -1.15
CA TYR A 39 21.97 -27.16 -1.51
C TYR A 39 22.77 -26.55 -0.36
N ILE A 40 22.14 -25.69 0.46
CA ILE A 40 22.76 -25.16 1.69
C ILE A 40 23.09 -26.30 2.66
N ASN A 41 22.18 -27.27 2.83
CA ASN A 41 22.40 -28.41 3.71
C ASN A 41 23.46 -29.40 3.18
N GLN A 42 23.81 -29.33 1.89
CA GLN A 42 24.83 -30.14 1.23
C GLN A 42 26.17 -29.41 1.05
N ASP A 43 26.32 -28.21 1.63
CA ASP A 43 27.48 -27.31 1.48
C ASP A 43 27.80 -26.93 0.01
N CYS A 44 26.81 -27.02 -0.89
CA CYS A 44 26.91 -26.61 -2.30
C CYS A 44 26.47 -25.14 -2.46
N PHE A 45 27.28 -24.21 -1.97
CA PHE A 45 26.90 -22.79 -1.88
C PHE A 45 26.77 -22.08 -3.24
N ASP A 46 27.59 -22.45 -4.23
CA ASP A 46 27.54 -21.87 -5.57
C ASP A 46 26.19 -22.16 -6.25
N ASP A 47 25.74 -23.42 -6.20
CA ASP A 47 24.41 -23.83 -6.70
C ASP A 47 23.28 -23.17 -5.90
N ALA A 48 23.44 -22.98 -4.59
CA ALA A 48 22.45 -22.31 -3.75
C ALA A 48 22.29 -20.82 -4.14
N ASP A 49 23.37 -20.15 -4.55
CA ASP A 49 23.33 -18.75 -4.97
C ASP A 49 22.64 -18.56 -6.33
N ASP A 50 22.89 -19.46 -7.29
CA ASP A 50 22.18 -19.49 -8.58
C ASP A 50 20.66 -19.67 -8.39
N TYR A 51 20.25 -20.53 -7.46
CA TYR A 51 18.83 -20.74 -7.15
C TYR A 51 18.22 -19.57 -6.37
N LYS A 52 18.98 -18.82 -5.56
CA LYS A 52 18.51 -17.59 -4.92
C LYS A 52 18.19 -16.51 -5.94
N GLU A 53 18.99 -16.39 -7.00
CA GLU A 53 18.70 -15.45 -8.08
C GLU A 53 17.42 -15.86 -8.82
N LYS A 54 17.28 -17.14 -9.20
CA LYS A 54 16.04 -17.67 -9.79
C LYS A 54 14.81 -17.42 -8.92
N TYR A 55 14.91 -17.66 -7.61
CA TYR A 55 13.82 -17.40 -6.66
C TYR A 55 13.42 -15.91 -6.62
N LYS A 56 14.41 -15.01 -6.67
CA LYS A 56 14.17 -13.57 -6.70
C LYS A 56 13.51 -13.12 -8.00
N ASP A 57 13.94 -13.66 -9.13
CA ASP A 57 13.37 -13.31 -10.43
C ASP A 57 11.96 -13.88 -10.61
N MET A 58 11.71 -15.10 -10.14
CA MET A 58 10.38 -15.69 -10.10
C MET A 58 9.42 -14.83 -9.26
N LYS A 59 9.86 -14.29 -8.11
CA LYS A 59 9.06 -13.35 -7.31
C LYS A 59 8.68 -12.10 -8.08
N LYS A 60 9.62 -11.50 -8.81
CA LYS A 60 9.34 -10.31 -9.63
C LYS A 60 8.37 -10.63 -10.76
N LEU A 61 8.47 -11.83 -11.36
CA LEU A 61 7.53 -12.26 -12.39
C LEU A 61 6.12 -12.44 -11.84
N ILE A 62 5.98 -13.06 -10.66
CA ILE A 62 4.69 -13.16 -9.97
C ILE A 62 4.09 -11.77 -9.73
N GLU A 63 4.89 -10.83 -9.22
CA GLU A 63 4.46 -9.44 -8.97
C GLU A 63 4.00 -8.75 -10.27
N LYS A 64 4.71 -8.95 -11.38
CA LYS A 64 4.30 -8.44 -12.70
C LYS A 64 2.97 -9.01 -13.16
N VAL A 65 2.75 -10.31 -12.99
CA VAL A 65 1.47 -10.95 -13.38
C VAL A 65 0.32 -10.45 -12.51
N MET A 66 0.56 -10.23 -11.21
CA MET A 66 -0.42 -9.60 -10.32
C MET A 66 -0.78 -8.17 -10.74
N ASN A 67 0.22 -7.38 -11.17
CA ASN A 67 -0.02 -6.03 -11.69
C ASN A 67 -0.80 -6.06 -13.00
N LEU A 68 -0.45 -6.95 -13.93
CA LEU A 68 -1.19 -7.14 -15.18
C LEU A 68 -2.64 -7.57 -14.94
N LYS A 69 -2.88 -8.45 -13.98
CA LYS A 69 -4.23 -8.82 -13.54
C LYS A 69 -4.99 -7.58 -13.07
N SER A 70 -4.35 -6.73 -12.27
CA SER A 70 -4.94 -5.51 -11.74
C SER A 70 -5.26 -4.48 -12.84
N GLU A 71 -4.35 -4.31 -13.82
CA GLU A 71 -4.58 -3.48 -15.01
C GLU A 71 -5.73 -4.03 -15.86
N PHE A 72 -5.77 -5.35 -16.10
CA PHE A 72 -6.86 -5.99 -16.83
C PHE A 72 -8.22 -5.76 -16.17
N ILE A 73 -8.31 -5.95 -14.85
CA ILE A 73 -9.53 -5.68 -14.08
C ILE A 73 -9.93 -4.20 -14.20
N SER A 74 -8.98 -3.28 -14.08
CA SER A 74 -9.25 -1.84 -14.22
C SER A 74 -9.79 -1.48 -15.59
N LEU A 75 -9.26 -2.07 -16.66
CA LEU A 75 -9.72 -1.84 -18.03
C LEU A 75 -11.14 -2.36 -18.24
N CYS A 76 -11.51 -3.48 -17.63
CA CYS A 76 -12.86 -4.03 -17.73
C CYS A 76 -13.90 -3.23 -16.91
N ILE A 77 -13.50 -2.64 -15.78
CA ILE A 77 -14.39 -1.82 -14.94
C ILE A 77 -14.77 -0.48 -15.60
N ASP A 78 -13.92 0.06 -16.47
CA ASP A 78 -14.22 1.33 -17.16
C ASP A 78 -15.27 1.18 -18.28
N ASP A 79 -15.47 -0.01 -18.83
CA ASP A 79 -16.51 -0.28 -19.84
C ASP A 79 -17.90 -0.59 -19.24
N GLU A 80 -17.99 -1.04 -17.98
CA GLU A 80 -19.27 -1.34 -17.30
C GLU A 80 -20.06 -0.10 -16.83
N LYS A 81 -19.45 1.09 -16.82
CA LYS A 81 -20.10 2.34 -16.34
C LYS A 81 -21.28 2.84 -17.19
N ASN A 82 -21.59 2.19 -18.32
CA ASN A 82 -22.58 2.70 -19.28
C ASN A 82 -23.94 1.99 -19.33
N ASN A 83 -24.27 1.02 -18.46
CA ASN A 83 -25.65 0.49 -18.43
C ASN A 83 -26.14 0.02 -17.05
N ASN A 84 -26.93 0.89 -16.38
CA ASN A 84 -28.09 0.65 -15.47
C ASN A 84 -28.00 -0.50 -14.41
N LYS A 85 -28.38 -0.40 -13.13
CA LYS A 85 -29.12 0.56 -12.26
C LYS A 85 -29.08 0.00 -10.80
N ILE A 86 -28.76 0.84 -9.80
CA ILE A 86 -29.36 0.94 -8.41
C ILE A 86 -29.22 -0.34 -7.52
N THR A 87 -28.58 -0.45 -6.35
CA THR A 87 -28.11 0.46 -5.26
C THR A 87 -27.09 -0.29 -4.36
N GLU A 88 -25.79 -0.03 -4.46
CA GLU A 88 -24.77 -0.41 -3.43
C GLU A 88 -23.63 0.62 -3.26
N ASP A 89 -23.71 1.78 -3.93
CA ASP A 89 -22.56 2.64 -4.28
C ASP A 89 -21.95 3.53 -3.18
N ASN A 90 -22.06 3.17 -1.90
CA ASN A 90 -21.51 4.04 -0.83
C ASN A 90 -20.58 3.34 0.17
N TYR A 91 -20.16 2.10 -0.08
CA TYR A 91 -19.12 1.45 0.72
C TYR A 91 -17.86 1.22 -0.12
N ASP A 92 -16.72 1.31 0.54
CA ASP A 92 -15.41 1.21 -0.05
C ASP A 92 -14.88 -0.23 0.06
N ASP A 93 -14.21 -0.70 -0.99
CA ASP A 93 -13.37 -1.90 -0.94
C ASP A 93 -11.97 -1.54 -1.43
N LEU A 94 -11.18 -0.96 -0.54
CA LEU A 94 -9.85 -0.45 -0.86
C LEU A 94 -8.81 -1.59 -0.83
N MET A 95 -7.90 -1.57 -1.80
CA MET A 95 -6.71 -2.42 -1.80
C MET A 95 -5.72 -2.03 -0.69
N ASP A 96 -5.68 -0.75 -0.33
CA ASP A 96 -4.89 -0.19 0.77
C ASP A 96 -5.74 0.78 1.61
N TRP A 97 -5.81 0.52 2.90
CA TRP A 97 -6.56 1.31 3.89
C TRP A 97 -5.66 2.30 4.64
N THR A 98 -4.39 2.44 4.27
CA THR A 98 -3.44 3.39 4.90
C THR A 98 -3.95 4.83 4.83
N ASP A 99 -3.74 5.60 5.89
CA ASP A 99 -4.15 7.01 6.02
C ASP A 99 -5.65 7.31 5.85
N THR A 100 -6.50 6.28 5.95
CA THR A 100 -7.96 6.44 5.92
C THR A 100 -8.57 6.47 7.32
N ASN A 101 -9.77 7.03 7.44
CA ASN A 101 -10.58 6.98 8.65
C ASN A 101 -11.97 6.41 8.31
N PRO A 102 -12.46 5.40 9.04
CA PRO A 102 -13.78 4.85 8.80
C PRO A 102 -14.85 5.83 9.28
N GLU A 103 -15.97 5.87 8.57
CA GLU A 103 -17.15 6.68 8.87
C GLU A 103 -18.35 5.80 9.21
N GLU A 104 -18.55 4.75 8.42
CA GLU A 104 -19.69 3.84 8.55
C GLU A 104 -19.26 2.40 8.26
N VAL A 105 -19.87 1.46 8.98
CA VAL A 105 -19.72 0.03 8.74
C VAL A 105 -21.11 -0.57 8.53
N LEU A 106 -21.28 -1.34 7.45
CA LEU A 106 -22.39 -2.26 7.27
C LEU A 106 -21.91 -3.65 7.66
N LEU A 107 -22.48 -4.23 8.72
CA LEU A 107 -22.10 -5.55 9.20
C LEU A 107 -23.35 -6.42 9.36
N PHE A 108 -23.40 -7.55 8.65
CA PHE A 108 -24.56 -8.46 8.61
C PHE A 108 -25.88 -7.78 8.22
N GLY A 109 -25.81 -6.71 7.41
CA GLY A 109 -26.96 -5.91 6.98
C GLY A 109 -27.31 -4.74 7.90
N ASP A 110 -26.71 -4.64 9.09
CA ASP A 110 -26.93 -3.55 10.03
C ASP A 110 -25.89 -2.44 9.86
N LYS A 111 -26.33 -1.18 9.92
CA LYS A 111 -25.47 0.01 9.75
C LYS A 111 -25.01 0.57 11.08
N TYR A 112 -23.73 0.87 11.16
CA TYR A 112 -23.07 1.41 12.36
C TYR A 112 -22.24 2.63 11.99
N LYS A 113 -22.44 3.74 12.71
CA LYS A 113 -21.57 4.90 12.62
C LYS A 113 -20.33 4.66 13.47
N ILE A 114 -19.15 4.84 12.89
CA ILE A 114 -17.86 4.52 13.51
C ILE A 114 -16.91 5.70 13.34
N ASN A 115 -16.06 5.96 14.34
CA ASN A 115 -15.11 7.08 14.29
C ASN A 115 -13.65 6.63 14.28
N SER A 116 -13.37 5.34 14.43
CA SER A 116 -12.00 4.84 14.47
C SER A 116 -11.87 3.38 14.03
N TRP A 117 -10.72 3.01 13.47
CA TRP A 117 -10.44 1.62 13.07
C TRP A 117 -10.54 0.63 14.23
N ARG A 118 -10.13 1.03 15.44
CA ARG A 118 -10.31 0.19 16.64
C ARG A 118 -11.77 -0.16 16.92
N GLU A 119 -12.69 0.78 16.69
CA GLU A 119 -14.13 0.56 16.90
C GLU A 119 -14.68 -0.42 15.86
N VAL A 120 -14.17 -0.41 14.62
CA VAL A 120 -14.50 -1.42 13.60
C VAL A 120 -14.18 -2.82 14.11
N LEU A 121 -12.96 -3.04 14.63
CA LEU A 121 -12.56 -4.36 15.14
C LEU A 121 -13.42 -4.81 16.31
N LEU A 122 -13.67 -3.92 17.28
CA LEU A 122 -14.47 -4.24 18.46
C LEU A 122 -15.91 -4.60 18.05
N LEU A 123 -16.51 -3.81 17.16
CA LEU A 123 -17.85 -4.06 16.62
C LEU A 123 -17.93 -5.44 15.96
N VAL A 124 -16.97 -5.77 15.08
CA VAL A 124 -16.95 -7.06 14.39
C VAL A 124 -16.89 -8.23 15.37
N VAL A 125 -16.04 -8.14 16.40
CA VAL A 125 -15.92 -9.18 17.43
C VAL A 125 -17.23 -9.31 18.23
N GLU A 126 -17.85 -8.19 18.63
CA GLU A 126 -19.11 -8.19 19.38
C GLU A 126 -20.27 -8.79 18.57
N GLU A 127 -20.43 -8.39 17.30
CA GLU A 127 -21.51 -8.88 16.44
C GLU A 127 -21.34 -10.35 16.07
N ILE A 128 -20.10 -10.79 15.81
CA ILE A 128 -19.81 -12.24 15.67
C ILE A 128 -20.17 -12.96 16.97
N GLY A 129 -19.86 -12.39 18.14
CA GLY A 129 -20.21 -12.98 19.43
C GLY A 129 -21.71 -13.13 19.66
N LYS A 130 -22.53 -12.22 19.12
CA LYS A 130 -24.00 -12.32 19.20
C LYS A 130 -24.53 -13.47 18.34
N LYS A 131 -23.96 -13.69 17.15
CA LYS A 131 -24.40 -14.71 16.19
C LYS A 131 -23.76 -16.09 16.40
N ASN A 132 -22.51 -16.12 16.87
CA ASN A 132 -21.71 -17.32 17.08
C ASN A 132 -20.93 -17.22 18.41
N LYS A 133 -21.65 -17.36 19.53
CA LYS A 133 -21.08 -17.28 20.89
C LYS A 133 -19.97 -18.29 21.15
N GLN A 134 -20.14 -19.53 20.65
CA GLN A 134 -19.16 -20.59 20.86
C GLN A 134 -17.82 -20.25 20.21
N PHE A 135 -17.83 -19.62 19.04
CA PHE A 135 -16.61 -19.16 18.38
C PHE A 135 -15.86 -18.10 19.21
N ILE A 136 -16.56 -17.06 19.69
CA ILE A 136 -15.93 -16.00 20.49
C ILE A 136 -15.47 -16.49 21.86
N ASN A 137 -16.17 -17.44 22.46
CA ASN A 137 -15.75 -18.00 23.75
C ASN A 137 -14.43 -18.77 23.67
N ASN A 138 -14.09 -19.33 22.50
CA ASN A 138 -12.88 -20.13 22.30
C ASN A 138 -11.87 -19.45 21.37
N ILE A 139 -12.00 -18.13 21.16
CA ILE A 139 -11.21 -17.41 20.16
C ILE A 139 -9.72 -17.27 20.54
N ASP A 140 -9.42 -17.20 21.84
CA ASP A 140 -8.05 -17.09 22.37
C ASP A 140 -7.29 -18.41 22.34
N GLU A 141 -7.99 -19.54 22.26
CA GLU A 141 -7.41 -20.87 22.07
C GLU A 141 -7.03 -21.17 20.60
N LYS A 142 -7.51 -20.35 19.65
CA LYS A 142 -7.27 -20.58 18.22
C LYS A 142 -5.90 -20.09 17.79
N GLU A 143 -5.03 -21.03 17.43
CA GLU A 143 -3.66 -20.79 16.94
C GLU A 143 -3.60 -19.78 15.78
N GLU A 144 -4.62 -19.77 14.92
CA GLU A 144 -4.71 -18.84 13.78
C GLU A 144 -4.77 -17.36 14.21
N PHE A 145 -5.13 -17.05 15.46
CA PHE A 145 -5.18 -15.70 16.00
C PHE A 145 -4.03 -15.38 16.96
N LYS A 146 -2.97 -16.20 16.97
CA LYS A 146 -1.71 -15.84 17.61
C LYS A 146 -0.86 -15.00 16.65
N GLY A 147 -0.67 -13.74 17.00
CA GLY A 147 0.27 -12.88 16.27
C GLY A 147 1.72 -13.28 16.59
N ARG A 148 2.65 -12.89 15.70
CA ARG A 148 4.08 -13.23 15.83
C ARG A 148 4.71 -12.73 17.14
N THR A 149 4.27 -11.56 17.61
CA THR A 149 4.83 -10.89 18.79
C THR A 149 3.80 -10.63 19.88
N ARG A 150 2.50 -10.62 19.54
CA ARG A 150 1.41 -10.30 20.46
C ARG A 150 0.19 -11.16 20.12
N ILE A 151 -0.53 -11.58 21.14
CA ILE A 151 -1.81 -12.29 21.00
C ILE A 151 -2.92 -11.28 20.62
N TYR A 152 -3.79 -11.63 19.68
CA TYR A 152 -4.87 -10.71 19.29
C TYR A 152 -6.02 -10.70 20.30
N PHE A 153 -6.28 -11.84 20.93
CA PHE A 153 -7.40 -12.09 21.83
C PHE A 153 -6.90 -12.83 23.07
N SER A 154 -7.41 -12.49 24.25
CA SER A 154 -7.11 -13.18 25.51
C SER A 154 -8.23 -12.94 26.51
N TYR A 155 -8.64 -13.95 27.28
CA TYR A 155 -9.41 -13.72 28.52
C TYR A 155 -8.51 -13.50 29.75
N ASP A 156 -7.23 -13.85 29.66
CA ASP A 156 -6.24 -13.67 30.72
C ASP A 156 -5.53 -12.31 30.59
N GLU A 157 -5.78 -11.44 31.57
CA GLU A 157 -5.17 -10.11 31.65
C GLU A 157 -3.65 -10.16 31.91
N SER A 158 -3.15 -11.25 32.49
CA SER A 158 -1.72 -11.41 32.80
C SER A 158 -0.86 -11.65 31.56
N GLN A 159 -1.47 -12.11 30.46
CA GLN A 159 -0.79 -12.39 29.19
C GLN A 159 -0.68 -11.16 28.28
N ILE A 160 -1.20 -10.00 28.70
CA ILE A 160 -1.32 -8.82 27.85
C ILE A 160 -0.75 -7.55 28.48
N GLU A 161 -0.26 -6.66 27.63
CA GLU A 161 0.08 -5.29 28.02
C GLU A 161 -1.14 -4.37 27.82
N LYS A 162 -1.88 -4.06 28.90
CA LYS A 162 -3.17 -3.33 28.86
C LYS A 162 -3.25 -2.12 27.92
N ARG A 163 -2.15 -1.37 27.76
CA ARG A 163 -2.07 -0.19 26.87
C ARG A 163 -2.42 -0.47 25.41
N PHE A 164 -2.30 -1.72 24.95
CA PHE A 164 -2.57 -2.10 23.56
C PHE A 164 -3.93 -2.78 23.35
N TYR A 165 -4.70 -3.00 24.42
CA TYR A 165 -5.92 -3.81 24.40
C TYR A 165 -7.13 -3.04 24.90
N LYS A 166 -8.31 -3.51 24.52
CA LYS A 166 -9.60 -3.09 25.07
C LYS A 166 -10.38 -4.31 25.54
N LYS A 167 -10.99 -4.19 26.71
CA LYS A 167 -11.83 -5.24 27.29
C LYS A 167 -13.26 -5.06 26.82
N LEU A 168 -13.85 -6.11 26.27
CA LEU A 168 -15.26 -6.19 25.90
C LEU A 168 -16.12 -6.61 27.11
N PRO A 169 -17.45 -6.38 27.08
CA PRO A 169 -18.35 -6.74 28.19
C PRO A 169 -18.34 -8.24 28.54
N ASN A 170 -18.05 -9.11 27.57
CA ASN A 170 -17.92 -10.55 27.78
C ASN A 170 -16.60 -10.97 28.46
N GLY A 171 -15.74 -10.01 28.81
CA GLY A 171 -14.45 -10.27 29.47
C GLY A 171 -13.27 -10.44 28.53
N LEU A 172 -13.49 -10.50 27.21
CA LEU A 172 -12.44 -10.68 26.22
C LEU A 172 -11.60 -9.41 26.06
N TYR A 173 -10.28 -9.54 26.10
CA TYR A 173 -9.35 -8.48 25.73
C TYR A 173 -8.98 -8.60 24.25
N VAL A 174 -9.17 -7.50 23.50
CA VAL A 174 -8.91 -7.40 22.06
C VAL A 174 -7.76 -6.42 21.81
N MET A 175 -6.75 -6.83 21.05
CA MET A 175 -5.64 -5.96 20.65
C MET A 175 -6.13 -4.92 19.63
N VAL A 176 -6.09 -3.64 20.00
CA VAL A 176 -6.62 -2.53 19.17
C VAL A 176 -5.53 -1.62 18.60
N ASN A 177 -4.27 -1.80 19.01
CA ASN A 177 -3.14 -1.03 18.49
C ASN A 177 -2.56 -1.66 17.23
N ALA A 178 -3.33 -1.60 16.14
CA ALA A 178 -2.97 -2.12 14.82
C ALA A 178 -3.30 -1.09 13.73
N SER A 179 -2.64 -1.20 12.57
CA SER A 179 -2.92 -0.33 11.42
C SER A 179 -4.29 -0.63 10.81
N ALA A 180 -4.82 0.28 10.00
CA ALA A 180 -6.07 0.10 9.26
C ALA A 180 -6.08 -1.22 8.47
N ASN A 181 -5.03 -1.47 7.68
CA ASN A 181 -4.87 -2.73 6.92
C ASN A 181 -4.87 -3.97 7.81
N SER A 182 -4.14 -3.93 8.93
CA SER A 182 -4.11 -5.07 9.86
C SER A 182 -5.47 -5.31 10.51
N ILE A 183 -6.21 -4.24 10.83
CA ILE A 183 -7.56 -4.34 11.39
C ILE A 183 -8.54 -4.92 10.37
N VAL A 184 -8.57 -4.42 9.13
CA VAL A 184 -9.45 -4.94 8.08
C VAL A 184 -9.13 -6.40 7.77
N SER A 185 -7.84 -6.73 7.64
CA SER A 185 -7.40 -8.11 7.44
C SER A 185 -7.82 -9.03 8.60
N LEU A 186 -7.72 -8.56 9.84
CA LEU A 186 -8.15 -9.32 11.01
C LEU A 186 -9.67 -9.51 11.04
N CYS A 187 -10.45 -8.47 10.71
CA CYS A 187 -11.91 -8.55 10.64
C CYS A 187 -12.38 -9.56 9.58
N ARG A 188 -11.82 -9.49 8.37
CA ARG A 188 -12.12 -10.47 7.30
C ARG A 188 -11.74 -11.89 7.72
N LYS A 189 -10.59 -12.06 8.38
CA LYS A 189 -10.19 -13.36 8.93
C LYS A 189 -11.18 -13.87 9.98
N LEU A 190 -11.62 -13.02 10.90
CA LEU A 190 -12.62 -13.38 11.92
C LEU A 190 -13.92 -13.85 11.29
N LEU A 191 -14.43 -13.14 10.29
CA LEU A 191 -15.65 -13.50 9.58
C LEU A 191 -15.53 -14.88 8.95
N ARG A 192 -14.48 -15.11 8.15
CA ARG A 192 -14.26 -16.40 7.48
C ARG A 192 -14.15 -17.55 8.47
N THR A 193 -13.35 -17.39 9.53
CA THR A 193 -13.18 -18.45 10.53
C THR A 193 -14.47 -18.70 11.34
N ALA A 194 -15.30 -17.67 11.55
CA ALA A 194 -16.59 -17.80 12.21
C ALA A 194 -17.70 -18.36 11.31
N GLY A 195 -17.42 -18.60 10.02
CA GLY A 195 -18.36 -19.16 9.04
C GLY A 195 -19.13 -18.13 8.21
N PHE A 196 -18.71 -16.86 8.24
CA PHE A 196 -19.31 -15.76 7.48
C PHE A 196 -18.46 -15.38 6.25
N THR A 197 -19.03 -14.57 5.38
CA THR A 197 -18.37 -14.12 4.14
C THR A 197 -17.71 -12.75 4.33
N ASP A 198 -16.70 -12.45 3.53
CA ASP A 198 -16.09 -11.11 3.53
C ASP A 198 -17.09 -10.01 3.13
N LYS A 199 -18.13 -10.36 2.36
CA LYS A 199 -19.21 -9.46 1.93
C LYS A 199 -20.14 -9.04 3.06
N ASP A 200 -20.13 -9.77 4.18
CA ASP A 200 -20.92 -9.42 5.36
C ASP A 200 -20.39 -8.17 6.06
N LEU A 201 -19.17 -7.72 5.73
CA LEU A 201 -18.57 -6.48 6.21
C LEU A 201 -18.29 -5.53 5.05
N LYS A 202 -18.98 -4.39 5.02
CA LYS A 202 -18.69 -3.28 4.13
C LYS A 202 -18.31 -2.05 4.95
N ILE A 203 -17.28 -1.33 4.52
CA ILE A 203 -16.73 -0.19 5.28
C ILE A 203 -16.75 1.04 4.38
N LYS A 204 -17.25 2.15 4.89
CA LYS A 204 -17.21 3.45 4.23
C LYS A 204 -16.18 4.31 4.94
N VAL A 205 -15.28 4.95 4.19
CA VAL A 205 -14.31 5.90 4.72
C VAL A 205 -14.81 7.33 4.55
N ASN A 206 -14.40 8.21 5.47
CA ASN A 206 -14.72 9.64 5.37
C ASN A 206 -14.09 10.21 4.09
N GLN A 207 -14.94 10.75 3.21
CA GLN A 207 -14.58 11.27 1.89
C GLN A 207 -13.63 12.48 1.91
N GLU A 208 -13.48 13.19 3.04
CA GLU A 208 -12.42 14.20 3.19
C GLU A 208 -11.00 13.60 3.05
N ASN A 209 -10.85 12.27 3.20
CA ASN A 209 -9.60 11.55 2.99
C ASN A 209 -9.47 10.86 1.63
N LYS A 210 -10.54 10.83 0.80
CA LYS A 210 -10.46 10.26 -0.57
C LYS A 210 -9.64 11.11 -1.54
N ASN A 211 -9.41 12.39 -1.20
CA ASN A 211 -8.59 13.29 -2.01
C ASN A 211 -7.07 13.00 -1.93
N SER A 212 -6.61 11.91 -1.32
CA SER A 212 -5.18 11.55 -1.27
C SER A 212 -4.71 10.59 -2.36
N MET A 213 -5.62 9.95 -3.12
CA MET A 213 -5.24 8.97 -4.15
C MET A 213 -5.08 9.55 -5.56
N ILE A 214 -5.58 10.76 -5.80
CA ILE A 214 -5.20 11.59 -6.95
C ILE A 214 -5.21 13.03 -6.44
N GLU A 215 -4.14 13.46 -5.74
CA GLU A 215 -3.76 14.85 -5.96
C GLU A 215 -3.28 14.88 -7.42
N GLU A 216 -4.23 15.16 -8.32
CA GLU A 216 -3.93 15.99 -9.48
C GLU A 216 -2.99 17.05 -8.95
N ILE A 217 -1.91 17.26 -9.68
CA ILE A 217 -0.98 18.34 -9.44
C ILE A 217 -1.80 19.63 -9.41
N LYS A 218 -2.29 20.01 -8.23
CA LYS A 218 -2.65 21.37 -7.92
C LYS A 218 -1.32 22.04 -7.64
N VAL A 219 -0.56 22.24 -8.72
CA VAL A 219 0.05 23.56 -8.87
C VAL A 219 -1.15 24.49 -8.74
N ASP A 220 -1.31 25.15 -7.60
CA ASP A 220 -2.27 26.22 -7.40
C ASP A 220 -1.93 27.28 -8.46
N ASN A 221 -2.42 27.13 -9.69
CA ASN A 221 -2.37 28.15 -10.73
C ASN A 221 -3.37 29.28 -10.40
N GLU A 222 -4.17 29.13 -9.34
CA GLU A 222 -5.16 30.10 -8.89
C GLU A 222 -4.62 31.19 -7.95
N SER A 223 -3.32 31.22 -7.70
CA SER A 223 -2.68 32.42 -7.15
C SER A 223 -1.31 32.58 -7.77
N GLY A 224 -1.04 33.74 -8.38
CA GLY A 224 0.20 34.06 -9.12
C GLY A 224 1.48 34.09 -8.27
N LEU A 225 1.68 33.11 -7.39
CA LEU A 225 2.76 33.02 -6.41
C LEU A 225 3.77 31.91 -6.71
N GLY A 226 3.56 31.05 -7.71
CA GLY A 226 4.60 30.13 -8.19
C GLY A 226 5.13 29.17 -7.12
N ILE A 227 4.26 28.58 -6.29
CA ILE A 227 4.64 27.66 -5.20
C ILE A 227 4.14 26.24 -5.54
N ILE A 228 4.98 25.23 -5.32
CA ILE A 228 4.65 23.80 -5.37
C ILE A 228 4.41 23.29 -3.95
N LYS A 229 3.26 22.65 -3.73
CA LYS A 229 2.91 21.94 -2.50
C LYS A 229 2.89 20.44 -2.75
N LEU A 230 3.59 19.68 -1.92
CA LEU A 230 3.58 18.21 -1.93
C LEU A 230 2.55 17.67 -0.93
N PRO A 231 1.94 16.51 -1.20
CA PRO A 231 1.02 15.84 -0.28
C PRO A 231 1.59 15.62 1.14
N LYS A 232 0.70 15.45 2.12
CA LYS A 232 1.06 15.22 3.53
C LYS A 232 2.06 14.08 3.74
N LYS A 233 1.97 12.99 2.96
CA LYS A 233 2.90 11.86 3.02
C LYS A 233 4.36 12.23 2.74
N TYR A 234 4.60 13.37 2.10
CA TYR A 234 5.93 13.93 1.85
C TYR A 234 6.25 15.12 2.77
N GLY A 235 5.62 15.19 3.95
CA GLY A 235 5.90 16.23 4.94
C GLY A 235 5.26 17.59 4.62
N SER A 236 4.29 17.65 3.70
CA SER A 236 3.63 18.90 3.28
C SER A 236 4.63 19.97 2.81
N ILE A 237 5.63 19.56 2.01
CA ILE A 237 6.63 20.49 1.47
C ILE A 237 5.92 21.54 0.61
N SER A 238 6.19 22.82 0.87
CA SER A 238 5.68 23.98 0.16
C SER A 238 6.89 24.84 -0.22
N ILE A 239 7.26 24.84 -1.49
CA ILE A 239 8.48 25.47 -1.98
C ILE A 239 8.22 26.20 -3.29
N ASP A 240 8.98 27.26 -3.54
CA ASP A 240 8.94 27.97 -4.81
C ASP A 240 9.20 27.02 -6.00
N LYS A 241 8.41 27.21 -7.05
CA LYS A 241 8.37 26.40 -8.28
C LYS A 241 9.69 26.44 -9.02
N GLU A 242 10.39 27.57 -9.02
CA GLU A 242 11.72 27.71 -9.63
C GLU A 242 12.75 26.90 -8.83
N ILE A 243 12.70 26.94 -7.50
CA ILE A 243 13.59 26.13 -6.65
C ILE A 243 13.35 24.64 -6.87
N PHE A 244 12.09 24.20 -6.83
CA PHE A 244 11.73 22.80 -7.11
C PHE A 244 12.19 22.37 -8.50
N LYS A 245 11.90 23.18 -9.53
CA LYS A 245 12.34 22.96 -10.90
C LYS A 245 13.85 22.75 -10.99
N ASN A 246 14.63 23.63 -10.36
CA ASN A 246 16.09 23.55 -10.38
C ASN A 246 16.61 22.28 -9.68
N ILE A 247 15.95 21.84 -8.60
CA ILE A 247 16.26 20.57 -7.94
C ILE A 247 16.04 19.40 -8.91
N VAL A 248 14.91 19.33 -9.61
CA VAL A 248 14.61 18.25 -10.56
C VAL A 248 15.54 18.29 -11.78
N TYR A 249 15.88 19.46 -12.31
CA TYR A 249 16.89 19.57 -13.38
C TYR A 249 18.27 19.13 -12.94
N SER A 250 18.65 19.42 -11.69
CA SER A 250 19.92 18.94 -11.13
C SER A 250 19.95 17.42 -11.02
N ILE A 251 18.81 16.79 -10.70
CA ILE A 251 18.64 15.32 -10.77
C ILE A 251 18.83 14.81 -12.21
N LEU A 252 18.21 15.46 -13.19
CA LEU A 252 18.33 15.08 -14.60
C LEU A 252 19.79 15.21 -15.08
N LYS A 253 20.47 16.31 -14.72
CA LYS A 253 21.87 16.61 -15.08
C LYS A 253 22.91 15.98 -14.16
N ARG A 254 22.54 14.96 -13.37
CA ARG A 254 23.43 14.31 -12.38
C ARG A 254 24.80 13.89 -12.93
N LYS A 255 24.87 13.46 -14.19
CA LYS A 255 26.12 13.06 -14.85
C LYS A 255 27.06 14.25 -15.04
N GLU A 256 26.53 15.38 -15.47
CA GLU A 256 27.27 16.63 -15.71
C GLU A 256 27.64 17.32 -14.40
N GLU A 257 26.70 17.37 -13.44
CA GLU A 257 26.86 18.15 -12.21
C GLU A 257 27.61 17.40 -11.12
N TYR A 258 27.46 16.08 -11.04
CA TYR A 258 28.01 15.26 -9.94
C TYR A 258 28.96 14.16 -10.40
N GLY A 259 29.13 13.97 -11.72
CA GLY A 259 29.99 12.93 -12.28
C GLY A 259 29.50 11.51 -11.99
N THR A 260 28.21 11.33 -11.68
CA THR A 260 27.65 10.03 -11.28
C THR A 260 26.42 9.65 -12.08
N GLU A 261 26.27 8.35 -12.36
CA GLU A 261 25.06 7.77 -12.98
C GLU A 261 23.87 7.71 -12.00
N TYR A 262 24.14 7.92 -10.72
CA TYR A 262 23.16 7.93 -9.64
C TYR A 262 23.10 9.29 -8.93
N ILE A 263 22.10 9.44 -8.09
CA ILE A 263 21.78 10.61 -7.29
C ILE A 263 22.05 10.27 -5.83
N GLU A 264 22.77 11.16 -5.14
CA GLU A 264 22.89 11.15 -3.69
C GLU A 264 22.14 12.39 -3.15
N PRO A 265 21.11 12.23 -2.30
CA PRO A 265 20.35 13.37 -1.78
C PRO A 265 21.23 14.43 -1.11
N ARG A 266 22.33 14.01 -0.46
CA ARG A 266 23.31 14.89 0.17
C ARG A 266 24.05 15.79 -0.82
N LYS A 267 24.36 15.31 -2.03
CA LYS A 267 25.01 16.13 -3.06
C LYS A 267 24.09 17.23 -3.58
N ILE A 268 22.82 16.89 -3.76
CA ILE A 268 21.78 17.86 -4.15
C ILE A 268 21.56 18.86 -3.02
N GLU A 269 21.44 18.38 -1.78
CA GLU A 269 21.34 19.24 -0.60
C GLU A 269 22.48 20.26 -0.55
N SER A 270 23.75 19.83 -0.61
CA SER A 270 24.90 20.75 -0.59
C SER A 270 24.82 21.87 -1.63
N LYS A 271 24.20 21.61 -2.79
CA LYS A 271 24.02 22.60 -3.85
C LYS A 271 22.88 23.59 -3.56
N PHE A 272 21.80 23.11 -2.97
CA PHE A 272 20.57 23.91 -2.77
C PHE A 272 20.36 24.40 -1.34
N ASP A 273 21.23 24.04 -0.39
CA ASP A 273 21.08 24.32 1.04
C ASP A 273 20.79 25.80 1.34
N ASN A 274 21.68 26.68 0.90
CA ASN A 274 21.54 28.12 1.08
C ASN A 274 20.25 28.66 0.45
N VAL A 275 19.86 28.17 -0.73
CA VAL A 275 18.68 28.64 -1.46
C VAL A 275 17.40 28.20 -0.74
N ILE A 276 17.34 26.95 -0.26
CA ILE A 276 16.20 26.43 0.48
C ILE A 276 16.07 27.16 1.81
N ILE A 277 17.15 27.26 2.60
CA ILE A 277 17.09 27.88 3.94
C ILE A 277 16.77 29.37 3.86
N SER A 278 17.33 30.11 2.89
CA SER A 278 17.11 31.56 2.79
C SER A 278 15.76 31.96 2.20
N ARG A 279 15.13 31.11 1.38
CA ARG A 279 13.89 31.41 0.65
C ARG A 279 12.67 30.67 1.16
N THR A 280 12.81 29.83 2.18
CA THR A 280 11.70 29.05 2.74
C THR A 280 11.74 29.07 4.26
N ASN A 281 10.69 28.58 4.91
CA ASN A 281 10.64 28.43 6.36
C ASN A 281 11.28 27.11 6.84
N TYR A 282 11.95 26.35 5.96
CA TYR A 282 12.59 25.09 6.32
C TYR A 282 13.95 25.34 6.97
N THR A 283 14.17 24.71 8.13
CA THR A 283 15.45 24.75 8.85
C THR A 283 16.44 23.69 8.37
N THR A 284 15.97 22.70 7.62
CA THR A 284 16.77 21.55 7.18
C THR A 284 16.48 21.25 5.72
N SER A 285 17.35 21.70 4.83
CA SER A 285 17.23 21.50 3.38
C SER A 285 17.19 20.01 2.99
N TYR A 286 17.94 19.15 3.70
CA TYR A 286 17.94 17.71 3.45
C TYR A 286 16.54 17.08 3.53
N HIS A 287 15.70 17.53 4.48
CA HIS A 287 14.32 17.04 4.60
C HIS A 287 13.47 17.40 3.39
N VAL A 288 13.69 18.59 2.82
CA VAL A 288 13.04 19.02 1.59
C VAL A 288 13.49 18.13 0.42
N ILE A 289 14.80 17.96 0.24
CA ILE A 289 15.36 17.16 -0.86
C ILE A 289 14.89 15.70 -0.82
N ILE A 290 14.94 15.05 0.34
CA ILE A 290 14.56 13.63 0.44
C ILE A 290 13.07 13.43 0.17
N ASN A 291 12.21 14.37 0.58
CA ASN A 291 10.77 14.30 0.32
C ASN A 291 10.45 14.53 -1.16
N ILE A 292 11.17 15.42 -1.85
CA ILE A 292 11.07 15.58 -3.31
C ILE A 292 11.51 14.28 -4.03
N ILE A 293 12.61 13.65 -3.60
CA ILE A 293 13.08 12.39 -4.19
C ILE A 293 12.06 11.27 -3.98
N ASN A 294 11.49 11.15 -2.78
CA ASN A 294 10.45 10.16 -2.48
C ASN A 294 9.18 10.42 -3.30
N TYR A 295 8.80 11.69 -3.48
CA TYR A 295 7.72 12.09 -4.36
C TYR A 295 7.97 11.57 -5.79
N LEU A 296 9.10 11.91 -6.41
CA LEU A 296 9.43 11.46 -7.77
C LEU A 296 9.57 9.94 -7.90
N LYS A 297 9.98 9.25 -6.83
CA LYS A 297 10.06 7.80 -6.77
C LYS A 297 8.67 7.14 -6.81
N ASP A 298 7.69 7.71 -6.11
CA ASP A 298 6.31 7.22 -6.14
C ASP A 298 5.65 7.41 -7.52
N PHE A 299 6.13 8.37 -8.33
CA PHE A 299 5.77 8.52 -9.74
C PHE A 299 6.58 7.63 -10.69
N HIS A 300 7.38 6.69 -10.17
CA HIS A 300 8.24 5.80 -10.95
C HIS A 300 9.29 6.51 -11.84
N LEU A 301 9.59 7.78 -11.57
CA LEU A 301 10.63 8.52 -12.29
C LEU A 301 12.03 8.21 -11.76
N LEU A 302 12.10 7.87 -10.46
CA LEU A 302 13.32 7.47 -9.77
C LEU A 302 13.17 6.08 -9.15
N ASP A 303 14.29 5.39 -8.98
CA ASP A 303 14.36 4.11 -8.27
C ASP A 303 15.68 4.00 -7.47
N ASN A 304 15.82 3.00 -6.61
CA ASN A 304 17.05 2.75 -5.87
C ASN A 304 18.18 2.30 -6.82
N TYR A 305 19.40 2.81 -6.61
CA TYR A 305 20.55 2.42 -7.42
C TYR A 305 21.10 1.03 -6.99
N ASN A 306 21.20 0.10 -7.93
CA ASN A 306 21.91 -1.19 -7.84
C ASN A 306 21.83 -1.92 -6.49
N GLY A 307 20.62 -2.13 -5.96
CA GLY A 307 20.42 -2.91 -4.73
C GLY A 307 21.00 -2.29 -3.44
N THR A 308 21.47 -1.04 -3.50
CA THR A 308 21.97 -0.34 -2.31
C THR A 308 20.82 -0.04 -1.34
N LYS A 309 21.07 -0.30 -0.05
CA LYS A 309 20.02 -0.38 0.99
C LYS A 309 19.44 0.95 1.48
N LYS A 310 19.90 2.11 0.99
CA LYS A 310 19.33 3.47 1.19
C LYS A 310 20.33 4.51 0.68
N GLY A 311 19.84 5.65 0.17
CA GLY A 311 20.64 6.86 -0.03
C GLY A 311 21.26 7.08 -1.41
N LYS A 312 21.10 6.14 -2.35
CA LYS A 312 21.47 6.32 -3.76
C LYS A 312 20.30 5.96 -4.68
N TYR A 313 20.03 6.82 -5.66
CA TYR A 313 18.89 6.70 -6.56
C TYR A 313 19.33 6.75 -8.01
N LYS A 314 18.67 6.03 -8.91
CA LYS A 314 18.79 6.19 -10.35
C LYS A 314 17.57 6.90 -10.90
N VAL A 315 17.76 7.67 -11.96
CA VAL A 315 16.64 8.03 -12.83
C VAL A 315 16.28 6.78 -13.64
N VAL A 316 15.00 6.44 -13.69
CA VAL A 316 14.52 5.26 -14.41
C VAL A 316 14.68 5.47 -15.91
N ASP A 317 14.24 6.63 -16.39
CA ASP A 317 14.39 7.08 -17.77
C ASP A 317 14.51 8.62 -17.81
N ASP A 318 15.56 9.11 -18.48
CA ASP A 318 15.87 10.55 -18.54
C ASP A 318 14.84 11.32 -19.39
N GLU A 319 14.28 10.68 -20.44
CA GLU A 319 13.28 11.29 -21.31
C GLU A 319 11.92 11.43 -20.59
N SER A 320 11.49 10.39 -19.89
CA SER A 320 10.29 10.39 -19.05
C SER A 320 10.35 11.46 -17.96
N LEU A 321 11.48 11.60 -17.26
CA LEU A 321 11.65 12.65 -16.26
C LEU A 321 11.59 14.05 -16.89
N LYS A 322 12.18 14.24 -18.07
CA LYS A 322 12.13 15.51 -18.79
C LYS A 322 10.71 15.86 -19.24
N MET A 323 9.99 14.92 -19.85
CA MET A 323 8.59 15.11 -20.24
C MET A 323 7.70 15.42 -19.05
N TRP A 324 7.96 14.77 -17.90
CA TRP A 324 7.24 15.04 -16.67
C TRP A 324 7.46 16.47 -16.17
N ILE A 325 8.70 16.98 -16.21
CA ILE A 325 9.00 18.40 -15.88
C ILE A 325 8.23 19.34 -16.81
N ASP A 326 8.27 19.07 -18.12
CA ASP A 326 7.67 19.97 -19.13
C ASP A 326 6.14 20.05 -18.98
N ASN A 327 5.49 18.92 -18.66
CA ASN A 327 4.03 18.86 -18.52
C ASN A 327 3.52 19.39 -17.18
N ASN A 328 4.31 19.28 -16.11
CA ASN A 328 3.83 19.52 -14.74
C ASN A 328 4.44 20.75 -14.07
N ILE A 329 5.55 21.28 -14.60
CA ILE A 329 6.31 22.39 -14.01
C ILE A 329 6.46 23.55 -14.99
N LEU A 330 6.44 23.34 -16.31
CA LEU A 330 6.61 24.45 -17.28
C LEU A 330 5.30 25.08 -17.77
N ARG A 331 4.15 24.45 -17.53
CA ARG A 331 2.83 25.08 -17.65
C ARG A 331 2.52 25.88 -16.40
#